data_AF-A0A959YYQ9-F1
#
_entry.id   AF-A0A959YYQ9-F1
#
_cell.length_a   1.000
_cell.length_b   1.000
_cell.length_c   1.000
_cell.angle_alpha   90.00
_cell.angle_beta   90.00
_cell.angle_gamma   90.00
#
_symmetry.space_group_name_H-M   'P 1'
#
loop_
_entity.id
_entity.type
_entity.pdbx_description
1 polymer ?
#
loop_
_entity_poly.entity_id
_entity_poly.type
_entity_poly.pdbx_seq_one_letter_code
_entity_poly.pdbx_strand_id
1 'polypeptide(L)'
;AVDPDVPFGTTWTTVPIDPNLNPNPSGFRRQSFMSWWAGNMLQQERNIREKLVLCWHTNLATQASTVQVAEPVYQMNQLLRDNCLGNYRQLMYDVSVSPAMLIYLNGYLNNVFAPDENYARELMELFTLGEG
;
A
#
# COMPACT_ATOMS: atom_id res chain seq x y z
N ALA A 1 -19.42 1.37 0.57
CA ALA A 1 -19.60 1.92 1.93
C ALA A 1 -18.30 1.79 2.69
N VAL A 2 -18.09 2.65 3.70
CA VAL A 2 -16.95 2.56 4.64
C VAL A 2 -17.31 1.60 5.77
N ASP A 3 -16.31 1.17 6.54
CA ASP A 3 -16.50 0.31 7.71
C ASP A 3 -17.30 1.07 8.78
N PRO A 4 -18.48 0.57 9.23
CA PRO A 4 -19.34 1.27 10.18
C PRO A 4 -18.69 1.41 11.57
N ASP A 5 -17.74 0.55 11.91
CA ASP A 5 -17.07 0.54 13.22
C ASP A 5 -15.88 1.51 13.28
N VAL A 6 -15.53 2.12 12.13
CA VAL A 6 -14.40 3.04 12.02
C VAL A 6 -14.92 4.48 12.03
N PRO A 7 -14.54 5.31 13.04
CA PRO A 7 -14.94 6.70 13.09
C PRO A 7 -14.57 7.45 11.81
N PHE A 8 -15.46 8.34 11.36
CA PHE A 8 -15.23 9.13 10.16
C PHE A 8 -13.92 9.92 10.25
N GLY A 9 -13.11 9.85 9.19
CA GLY A 9 -11.82 10.55 9.13
C GLY A 9 -10.70 9.90 9.94
N THR A 10 -10.87 8.66 10.41
CA THR A 10 -9.82 7.89 11.11
C THR A 10 -9.42 6.63 10.34
N THR A 11 -8.22 6.12 10.62
CA THR A 11 -7.79 4.80 10.12
C THR A 11 -8.42 3.68 10.94
N TRP A 12 -8.57 2.52 10.33
CA TRP A 12 -9.10 1.32 10.99
C TRP A 12 -8.07 0.53 11.81
N THR A 13 -6.79 0.95 11.85
CA THR A 13 -5.68 0.18 12.46
C THR A 13 -5.84 -0.05 13.96
N THR A 14 -6.58 0.80 14.66
CA THR A 14 -6.88 0.67 16.09
C THR A 14 -8.21 -0.03 16.38
N VAL A 15 -8.97 -0.40 15.33
CA VAL A 15 -10.31 -0.97 15.46
C VAL A 15 -10.22 -2.49 15.27
N PRO A 16 -10.70 -3.32 16.23
CA PRO A 16 -10.70 -4.77 16.08
C PRO A 16 -11.64 -5.22 14.95
N ILE A 17 -11.36 -6.38 14.34
CA ILE A 17 -12.26 -6.99 13.36
C ILE A 17 -13.32 -7.77 14.12
N ASP A 18 -14.61 -7.46 13.91
CA ASP A 18 -15.70 -8.35 14.31
C ASP A 18 -16.11 -9.22 13.11
N PRO A 19 -15.76 -10.53 13.10
CA PRO A 19 -16.07 -11.43 12.00
C PRO A 19 -17.58 -11.71 11.84
N ASN A 20 -18.42 -11.38 12.84
CA ASN A 20 -19.86 -11.62 12.78
C ASN A 20 -20.64 -10.42 12.21
N LEU A 21 -20.06 -9.22 12.28
CA LEU A 21 -20.71 -7.99 11.83
C LEU A 21 -20.29 -7.58 10.42
N ASN A 22 -19.15 -8.09 9.94
CA ASN A 22 -18.57 -7.66 8.69
C ASN A 22 -18.27 -8.83 7.73
N PRO A 23 -19.12 -9.07 6.72
CA PRO A 23 -18.91 -10.16 5.76
C PRO A 23 -17.73 -9.92 4.80
N ASN A 24 -17.17 -8.70 4.74
CA ASN A 24 -15.97 -8.38 3.95
C ASN A 24 -15.15 -7.25 4.60
N PRO A 25 -14.47 -7.51 5.73
CA PRO A 25 -13.80 -6.47 6.51
C PRO A 25 -12.71 -5.76 5.70
N SER A 26 -11.95 -6.49 4.89
CA SER A 26 -10.92 -5.91 4.03
C SER A 26 -11.49 -4.94 2.97
N GLY A 27 -12.66 -5.24 2.42
CA GLY A 27 -13.33 -4.34 1.47
C GLY A 27 -13.67 -2.99 2.07
N PHE A 28 -14.36 -2.98 3.21
CA PHE A 28 -14.76 -1.75 3.90
C PHE A 28 -13.57 -0.97 4.43
N ARG A 29 -12.58 -1.66 5.00
CA ARG A 29 -11.35 -1.04 5.53
C ARG A 29 -10.51 -0.37 4.45
N ARG A 30 -10.42 -0.93 3.25
CA ARG A 30 -9.77 -0.24 2.11
C ARG A 30 -10.47 1.09 1.79
N GLN A 31 -11.80 1.13 1.82
CA GLN A 31 -12.56 2.36 1.58
C GLN A 31 -12.40 3.38 2.71
N SER A 32 -12.39 2.92 3.96
CA SER A 32 -12.11 3.78 5.12
C SER A 32 -10.69 4.37 5.03
N PHE A 33 -9.69 3.57 4.64
CA PHE A 33 -8.33 4.03 4.39
C PHE A 33 -8.26 5.11 3.30
N MET A 34 -8.90 4.88 2.15
CA MET A 34 -8.92 5.86 1.05
C MET A 34 -9.54 7.20 1.51
N SER A 35 -10.62 7.13 2.29
CA SER A 35 -11.30 8.31 2.83
C SER A 35 -10.42 9.05 3.85
N TRP A 36 -9.73 8.33 4.72
CA TRP A 36 -8.76 8.90 5.66
C TRP A 36 -7.59 9.57 4.94
N TRP A 37 -6.98 8.91 3.95
CA TRP A 37 -5.84 9.46 3.23
C TRP A 37 -6.23 10.71 2.41
N ALA A 38 -7.40 10.69 1.78
CA ALA A 38 -7.98 11.87 1.14
C ALA A 38 -8.19 13.02 2.14
N GLY A 39 -8.69 12.70 3.34
CA GLY A 39 -8.79 13.66 4.45
C GLY A 39 -7.44 14.29 4.81
N ASN A 40 -6.38 13.49 4.95
CA ASN A 40 -5.03 13.98 5.23
C ASN A 40 -4.52 14.91 4.13
N MET A 41 -4.74 14.58 2.85
CA MET A 41 -4.35 15.43 1.72
C MET A 41 -5.06 16.78 1.74
N LEU A 42 -6.35 16.80 2.10
CA LEU A 42 -7.17 18.02 2.17
C LEU A 42 -6.84 18.90 3.38
N GLN A 43 -6.56 18.28 4.53
CA GLN A 43 -6.29 18.98 5.80
C GLN A 43 -4.80 19.28 6.02
N GLN A 44 -3.94 18.89 5.09
CA GLN A 44 -2.50 19.07 5.22
C GLN A 44 -2.14 20.55 5.38
N GLU A 45 -1.37 20.87 6.42
CA GLU A 45 -0.72 22.18 6.54
C GLU A 45 0.24 22.42 5.36
N ARG A 46 0.83 23.63 5.30
CA ARG A 46 1.74 24.03 4.22
C ARG A 46 3.09 23.29 4.29
N ASN A 47 3.08 22.03 3.87
CA ASN A 47 4.25 21.18 3.69
C ASN A 47 4.14 20.37 2.38
N ILE A 48 5.15 19.56 2.07
CA ILE A 48 5.21 18.79 0.83
C ILE A 48 4.84 17.30 1.02
N ARG A 49 4.54 16.88 2.26
CA ARG A 49 4.51 15.46 2.64
C ARG A 49 3.54 14.65 1.78
N GLU A 50 2.23 14.93 1.84
CA GLU A 50 1.22 14.16 1.13
C GLU A 50 1.33 14.32 -0.40
N LYS A 51 1.87 15.44 -0.89
CA LYS A 51 2.18 15.60 -2.33
C LYS A 51 3.26 14.61 -2.78
N LEU A 52 4.31 14.44 -1.97
CA LEU A 52 5.34 13.44 -2.25
C LEU A 52 4.81 12.02 -2.05
N VAL A 53 4.00 11.76 -1.01
CA VAL A 53 3.37 10.43 -0.84
C VAL A 53 2.53 10.08 -2.04
N LEU A 54 1.72 11.01 -2.56
CA LEU A 54 0.94 10.80 -3.77
C LEU A 54 1.83 10.54 -4.99
N CYS A 55 2.90 11.34 -5.17
CA CYS A 55 3.88 11.14 -6.23
C CYS A 55 4.52 9.74 -6.14
N TRP A 56 4.97 9.31 -4.97
CA TRP A 56 5.53 7.99 -4.77
C TRP A 56 4.49 6.89 -5.00
N HIS A 57 3.25 7.07 -4.56
CA HIS A 57 2.19 6.10 -4.78
C HIS A 57 1.83 5.96 -6.27
N THR A 58 1.97 7.02 -7.07
CA THR A 58 1.80 6.93 -8.53
C THR A 58 2.97 6.24 -9.22
N ASN A 59 4.19 6.39 -8.70
CA ASN A 59 5.39 5.78 -9.30
C ASN A 59 5.63 4.34 -8.82
N LEU A 60 5.23 4.00 -7.59
CA LEU A 60 5.42 2.68 -6.95
C LEU A 60 4.06 2.04 -6.67
N ALA A 61 3.23 1.99 -7.71
CA ALA A 61 1.83 1.64 -7.59
C ALA A 61 1.62 0.14 -7.34
N THR A 62 0.94 -0.19 -6.25
CA THR A 62 0.35 -1.52 -6.00
C THR A 62 -1.17 -1.43 -6.09
N GLN A 63 -1.80 -2.24 -6.94
CA GLN A 63 -3.26 -2.17 -7.12
C GLN A 63 -3.98 -2.77 -5.91
N ALA A 64 -4.74 -1.94 -5.18
CA ALA A 64 -5.52 -2.39 -4.02
C ALA A 64 -6.60 -3.45 -4.36
N SER A 65 -7.02 -3.54 -5.64
CA SER A 65 -7.91 -4.57 -6.17
C SER A 65 -7.23 -5.92 -6.38
N THR A 66 -5.92 -5.94 -6.64
CA THR A 66 -5.09 -7.15 -6.75
C THR A 66 -4.66 -7.64 -5.39
N VAL A 67 -4.24 -6.72 -4.51
CA VAL A 67 -3.79 -7.06 -3.15
C VAL A 67 -4.95 -7.58 -2.29
N GLN A 68 -6.15 -7.01 -2.44
CA GLN A 68 -7.42 -7.39 -1.77
C GLN A 68 -7.45 -7.38 -0.23
N VAL A 69 -6.29 -7.30 0.44
CA VAL A 69 -6.15 -7.23 1.89
C VAL A 69 -5.88 -5.78 2.29
N ALA A 70 -6.64 -5.25 3.25
CA ALA A 70 -6.54 -3.84 3.64
C ALA A 70 -5.20 -3.49 4.31
N GLU A 71 -4.65 -4.41 5.09
CA GLU A 71 -3.44 -4.18 5.88
C GLU A 71 -2.19 -3.95 5.03
N PRO A 72 -1.83 -4.81 4.06
CA PRO A 72 -0.73 -4.53 3.15
C PRO A 72 -0.88 -3.20 2.40
N VAL A 73 -2.11 -2.85 1.96
CA VAL A 73 -2.39 -1.59 1.26
C VAL A 73 -2.09 -0.38 2.17
N TYR A 74 -2.52 -0.43 3.43
CA TYR A 74 -2.22 0.61 4.41
C TYR A 74 -0.71 0.68 4.71
N GLN A 75 -0.07 -0.47 4.96
CA GLN A 75 1.36 -0.55 5.26
C GLN A 75 2.22 0.01 4.12
N MET A 76 1.85 -0.24 2.86
CA MET A 76 2.52 0.34 1.70
C MET A 76 2.44 1.86 1.71
N ASN A 77 1.25 2.44 1.92
CA ASN A 77 1.09 3.89 2.03
C ASN A 77 1.90 4.48 3.19
N GLN A 78 1.87 3.82 4.36
CA GLN A 78 2.62 4.24 5.54
C GLN A 78 4.14 4.21 5.28
N LEU A 79 4.64 3.17 4.62
CA LEU A 79 6.04 3.04 4.21
C LEU A 79 6.47 4.20 3.29
N LEU A 80 5.66 4.53 2.28
CA LEU A 80 5.89 5.69 1.42
C LEU A 80 5.86 7.00 2.21
N ARG A 81 4.94 7.10 3.18
CA ARG A 81 4.74 8.28 4.03
C ARG A 81 5.86 8.54 5.01
N ASP A 82 6.49 7.49 5.52
CA ASP A 82 7.62 7.57 6.44
C ASP A 82 8.94 7.84 5.70
N ASN A 83 9.05 7.38 4.44
CA ASN A 83 10.24 7.53 3.62
C ASN A 83 10.13 8.59 2.51
N CYS A 84 9.08 9.44 2.52
CA CYS A 84 8.78 10.35 1.41
C CYS A 84 9.90 11.36 1.05
N LEU A 85 10.77 11.69 2.02
CA LEU A 85 11.96 12.56 1.86
C LEU A 85 13.29 11.77 2.01
N GLY A 86 13.20 10.44 2.07
CA GLY A 86 14.31 9.55 2.36
C GLY A 86 15.16 9.19 1.15
N ASN A 87 16.03 8.20 1.34
CA ASN A 87 16.89 7.69 0.28
C ASN A 87 16.10 6.77 -0.66
N TYR A 88 16.11 7.07 -1.96
CA TYR A 88 15.37 6.29 -2.96
C TYR A 88 15.81 4.82 -3.04
N ARG A 89 17.10 4.52 -2.89
CA ARG A 89 17.61 3.13 -2.88
C ARG A 89 17.02 2.35 -1.71
N GLN A 90 16.97 2.96 -0.52
CA GLN A 90 16.38 2.32 0.65
C GLN A 90 14.86 2.15 0.46
N LEU A 91 14.18 3.19 -0.03
CA LEU A 91 12.75 3.13 -0.34
C LEU A 91 12.43 1.98 -1.30
N MET A 92 13.20 1.82 -2.38
CA MET A 92 13.01 0.73 -3.34
C MET A 92 13.25 -0.65 -2.73
N TYR A 93 14.24 -0.78 -1.84
CA TYR A 93 14.47 -2.02 -1.11
C TYR A 93 13.29 -2.34 -0.19
N ASP A 94 12.82 -1.37 0.60
CA ASP A 94 11.73 -1.58 1.53
C ASP A 94 10.41 -1.90 0.80
N VAL A 95 10.17 -1.25 -0.35
CA VAL A 95 9.03 -1.55 -1.23
C VAL A 95 9.14 -2.97 -1.80
N SER A 96 10.33 -3.41 -2.22
CA SER A 96 10.52 -4.72 -2.84
C SER A 96 10.32 -5.91 -1.89
N VAL A 97 10.29 -5.67 -0.58
CA VAL A 97 9.97 -6.71 0.42
C VAL A 97 8.64 -6.45 1.12
N SER A 98 7.92 -5.39 0.74
CA SER A 98 6.64 -5.06 1.34
C SER A 98 5.57 -6.12 0.98
N PRO A 99 4.67 -6.48 1.92
CA PRO A 99 3.62 -7.46 1.63
C PRO A 99 2.74 -7.09 0.44
N ALA A 100 2.45 -5.80 0.23
CA ALA A 100 1.64 -5.35 -0.89
C ALA A 100 2.33 -5.61 -2.23
N MET A 101 3.63 -5.34 -2.33
CA MET A 101 4.39 -5.56 -3.57
C MET A 101 4.58 -7.06 -3.85
N LEU A 102 4.88 -7.85 -2.82
CA LEU A 102 4.99 -9.30 -2.95
C LEU A 102 3.69 -9.96 -3.40
N ILE A 103 2.53 -9.48 -2.96
CA ILE A 103 1.24 -9.96 -3.47
C ILE A 103 1.01 -9.46 -4.91
N TYR A 104 1.30 -8.19 -5.17
CA TYR A 104 1.00 -7.55 -6.46
C TYR A 104 1.73 -8.19 -7.65
N LEU A 105 3.00 -8.53 -7.48
CA LEU A 105 3.84 -9.17 -8.51
C LEU A 105 4.01 -10.67 -8.30
N ASN A 106 3.14 -11.31 -7.52
CA ASN A 106 3.17 -12.74 -7.20
C ASN A 106 4.44 -13.26 -6.51
N GLY A 107 5.33 -12.39 -6.00
CA GLY A 107 6.54 -12.77 -5.29
C GLY A 107 6.31 -13.64 -4.03
N TYR A 108 5.09 -13.70 -3.49
CA TYR A 108 4.71 -14.65 -2.43
C TYR A 108 4.75 -16.12 -2.85
N LEU A 109 4.79 -16.42 -4.16
CA LEU A 109 4.93 -17.78 -4.71
C LEU A 109 6.38 -18.28 -4.68
N ASN A 110 7.34 -17.37 -4.51
CA ASN A 110 8.77 -17.69 -4.48
C ASN A 110 9.10 -18.64 -3.32
N ASN A 111 9.71 -19.78 -3.64
CA ASN A 111 10.14 -20.75 -2.64
C ASN A 111 11.40 -21.50 -3.09
N VAL A 112 12.03 -22.23 -2.16
CA VAL A 112 13.32 -22.90 -2.41
C VAL A 112 13.31 -23.90 -3.57
N PHE A 113 12.14 -24.45 -3.92
CA PHE A 113 11.99 -25.41 -5.02
C PHE A 113 11.48 -24.78 -6.32
N ALA A 114 10.99 -23.53 -6.28
CA ALA A 114 10.55 -22.77 -7.44
C ALA A 114 10.92 -21.28 -7.28
N PRO A 115 12.15 -20.90 -7.65
CA PRO A 115 12.58 -19.50 -7.65
C PRO A 115 11.75 -18.65 -8.61
N ASP A 116 11.29 -17.49 -8.15
CA ASP A 116 10.50 -16.56 -8.96
C ASP A 116 11.38 -15.44 -9.56
N GLU A 117 11.95 -15.71 -10.73
CA GLU A 117 12.68 -14.69 -11.51
C GLU A 117 11.75 -13.60 -12.07
N ASN A 118 10.44 -13.91 -12.20
CA ASN A 118 9.47 -12.99 -12.74
C ASN A 118 9.28 -11.77 -11.84
N TYR A 119 9.28 -11.98 -10.52
CA TYR A 119 9.22 -10.89 -9.55
C TYR A 119 10.33 -9.85 -9.75
N ALA A 120 11.59 -10.32 -9.83
CA ALA A 120 12.74 -9.43 -9.97
C ALA A 120 12.70 -8.68 -11.31
N ARG A 121 12.30 -9.37 -12.37
CA ARG A 121 12.15 -8.80 -13.72
C ARG A 121 11.06 -7.71 -13.75
N GLU A 122 9.85 -8.01 -13.29
CA GLU A 122 8.73 -7.07 -13.27
C GLU A 122 9.03 -5.85 -12.38
N LEU A 123 9.67 -6.03 -11.23
CA LEU A 123 10.08 -4.93 -10.38
C LEU A 123 11.06 -3.98 -11.12
N MET A 124 12.02 -4.54 -11.87
CA MET A 124 12.97 -3.74 -12.63
C MET A 124 12.29 -2.98 -13.78
N GLU A 125 11.47 -3.66 -14.57
CA GLU A 125 10.77 -3.10 -15.73
C GLU A 125 9.78 -2.01 -15.31
N LEU A 126 8.94 -2.27 -14.30
CA LEU A 126 7.84 -1.38 -13.93
C LEU A 126 8.29 -0.15 -13.14
N PHE A 127 9.31 -0.28 -12.28
CA PHE A 127 9.61 0.74 -11.27
C PHE A 127 11.02 1.33 -11.35
N THR A 128 11.88 0.84 -12.24
CA THR A 128 13.27 1.33 -12.32
C THR A 128 13.75 1.63 -13.73
N LEU A 129 13.98 0.63 -14.57
CA LEU A 129 14.66 0.77 -15.85
C LEU A 129 13.70 1.04 -17.02
N GLY A 130 12.40 0.74 -16.85
CA GLY A 130 11.41 0.79 -17.92
C GLY A 130 11.30 -0.53 -18.68
N GLU A 131 10.27 -0.65 -19.52
CA GLU A 131 10.15 -1.77 -20.45
C GLU A 131 11.26 -1.71 -21.51
N GLY A 132 11.85 -2.86 -21.82
CA GLY A 132 12.89 -3.04 -22.85
C GLY A 132 12.30 -3.27 -24.23
#